data_AF-A0A2M8EGD2-F1
#
_entry.id   AF-A0A2M8EGD2-F1
#
_cell.length_a   1.000
_cell.length_b   1.000
_cell.length_c   1.000
_cell.angle_alpha   90.00
_cell.angle_beta   90.00
_cell.angle_gamma   90.00
#
_symmetry.space_group_name_H-M   'P 1'
#
loop_
_entity.id
_entity.type
_entity.pdbx_description
1 polymer ?
#
loop_
_entity_poly.entity_id
_entity_poly.type
_entity_poly.pdbx_seq_one_letter_code
_entity_poly.pdbx_strand_id
1 'polypeptide(L)'
;MRTNIEIDDKLMDYVMATGDFKTKREAVEAGLQLIKRRKVYDGLLALRGKLVWIGDDEAAWAKYRAEQLAKVQAKQAGLPFEGEIDPVFLMPTAQAISTPVSTPMVQESAARYSNASGIDK
;
A
#
# COMPACT_ATOMS: atom_id res chain seq x y z
N MET A 1 -29.47 -20.49 0.68
CA MET A 1 -30.61 -21.18 0.06
C MET A 1 -30.09 -22.41 -0.66
N ARG A 2 -30.80 -23.55 -0.65
CA ARG A 2 -30.39 -24.74 -1.42
C ARG A 2 -30.91 -24.58 -2.84
N THR A 3 -30.00 -24.63 -3.81
CA THR A 3 -30.32 -24.48 -5.23
C THR A 3 -29.57 -25.56 -6.00
N ASN A 4 -30.22 -26.15 -7.00
CA ASN A 4 -29.57 -27.06 -7.92
C ASN A 4 -29.07 -26.28 -9.14
N ILE A 5 -27.79 -26.40 -9.46
CA ILE A 5 -27.12 -25.68 -10.54
C ILE A 5 -26.17 -26.64 -11.26
N GLU A 6 -26.13 -26.58 -12.58
CA GLU A 6 -25.15 -27.29 -13.40
C GLU A 6 -23.86 -26.46 -13.47
N ILE A 7 -22.73 -27.08 -13.18
CA ILE A 7 -21.39 -26.45 -13.18
C ILE A 7 -20.48 -27.35 -14.02
N ASP A 8 -19.58 -26.76 -14.79
CA ASP A 8 -18.53 -27.50 -15.50
C ASP A 8 -17.66 -28.30 -14.51
N ASP A 9 -17.57 -29.61 -14.71
CA ASP A 9 -16.81 -30.51 -13.86
C ASP A 9 -15.31 -30.16 -13.84
N LYS A 10 -14.74 -29.77 -14.99
CA LYS A 10 -13.32 -29.39 -15.07
C LYS A 10 -13.04 -28.14 -14.24
N LEU A 11 -13.98 -27.20 -14.22
CA LEU A 11 -13.86 -25.99 -13.42
C LEU A 11 -13.91 -26.32 -11.93
N MET A 12 -14.88 -27.14 -11.51
CA MET A 12 -15.00 -27.53 -10.11
C MET A 12 -13.78 -28.34 -9.64
N ASP A 13 -13.28 -29.26 -10.46
CA ASP A 13 -12.10 -30.06 -10.15
C ASP A 13 -10.86 -29.19 -10.01
N TYR A 14 -10.67 -28.21 -10.91
CA TYR A 14 -9.58 -27.24 -10.80
C TYR A 14 -9.67 -26.43 -9.50
N VAL A 15 -10.86 -25.94 -9.15
CA VAL A 15 -11.07 -25.14 -7.93
C VAL A 15 -10.84 -25.96 -6.66
N MET A 16 -11.26 -27.23 -6.63
CA MET A 16 -11.04 -28.13 -5.50
C MET A 16 -9.58 -28.58 -5.39
N ALA A 17 -8.85 -28.69 -6.51
CA ALA A 17 -7.44 -29.07 -6.52
C ALA A 17 -6.50 -27.92 -6.12
N THR A 18 -6.88 -26.69 -6.44
CA THR A 18 -6.05 -25.49 -6.20
C THR A 18 -6.46 -24.70 -4.97
N GLY A 19 -7.72 -24.78 -4.56
CA GLY A 19 -8.26 -24.05 -3.42
C GLY A 19 -8.34 -24.90 -2.14
N ASP A 20 -8.26 -24.23 -0.99
CA ASP A 20 -8.37 -24.85 0.33
C ASP A 20 -9.84 -25.09 0.74
N PHE A 21 -10.62 -25.78 -0.10
CA PHE A 21 -12.04 -26.03 0.15
C PHE A 21 -12.30 -27.49 0.52
N LYS A 22 -13.09 -27.71 1.58
CA LYS A 22 -13.47 -29.07 2.00
C LYS A 22 -14.66 -29.61 1.23
N THR A 23 -15.52 -28.72 0.71
CA THR A 23 -16.75 -29.11 0.03
C THR A 23 -17.00 -28.25 -1.20
N LYS A 24 -17.72 -28.83 -2.19
CA LYS A 24 -18.17 -28.13 -3.39
C LYS A 24 -19.00 -26.88 -3.06
N ARG A 25 -19.80 -26.92 -1.99
CA ARG A 25 -20.58 -25.75 -1.56
C ARG A 25 -19.68 -24.59 -1.14
N GLU A 26 -18.65 -24.89 -0.35
CA GLU A 26 -17.73 -23.88 0.18
C GLU A 26 -16.98 -23.16 -0.95
N ALA A 27 -16.51 -23.91 -1.95
CA ALA A 27 -15.90 -23.36 -3.15
C ALA A 27 -16.84 -22.39 -3.90
N VAL A 28 -18.11 -22.76 -4.08
CA VAL A 28 -19.13 -21.92 -4.74
C VAL A 28 -19.40 -20.65 -3.92
N GLU A 29 -19.52 -20.77 -2.60
CA GLU A 29 -19.80 -19.66 -1.68
C GLU A 29 -18.62 -18.66 -1.68
N ALA A 30 -17.39 -19.15 -1.67
CA ALA A 30 -16.17 -18.35 -1.81
C ALA A 30 -16.11 -17.62 -3.17
N GLY A 31 -16.45 -18.31 -4.26
CA GLY A 31 -16.52 -17.70 -5.60
C GLY A 31 -17.55 -16.57 -5.68
N LEU A 32 -18.74 -16.76 -5.13
CA LEU A 32 -19.77 -15.71 -5.07
C LEU A 32 -19.31 -14.53 -4.21
N GLN A 33 -18.61 -14.79 -3.11
CA GLN A 33 -18.08 -13.74 -2.25
C GLN A 33 -16.98 -12.92 -2.93
N LEU A 34 -16.16 -13.55 -3.80
CA LEU A 34 -15.20 -12.84 -4.63
C LEU A 34 -15.89 -11.90 -5.62
N ILE A 35 -16.96 -12.36 -6.28
CA ILE A 35 -17.74 -11.53 -7.21
C ILE A 35 -18.36 -10.33 -6.49
N LYS A 36 -18.87 -10.52 -5.27
CA LYS A 36 -19.39 -9.42 -4.44
C LYS A 36 -18.32 -8.35 -4.19
N ARG A 37 -17.08 -8.77 -3.88
CA ARG A 37 -15.95 -7.86 -3.64
C ARG A 37 -15.48 -7.14 -4.90
N ARG A 38 -15.58 -7.78 -6.07
CA ARG A 38 -15.16 -7.19 -7.36
C ARG A 38 -15.77 -5.81 -7.62
N LYS A 39 -17.06 -5.61 -7.33
CA LYS A 39 -17.72 -4.30 -7.53
C LYS A 39 -17.08 -3.18 -6.71
N VAL A 40 -16.54 -3.49 -5.52
CA VAL A 40 -15.82 -2.51 -4.69
C VAL A 40 -14.50 -2.14 -5.35
N TYR A 41 -13.77 -3.14 -5.88
CA TYR A 41 -12.52 -2.90 -6.60
C TYR A 41 -12.73 -2.11 -7.89
N ASP A 42 -13.82 -2.36 -8.63
CA ASP A 42 -14.16 -1.58 -9.82
C ASP A 42 -14.41 -0.10 -9.47
N GLY A 43 -15.07 0.16 -8.34
CA GLY A 43 -15.26 1.51 -7.82
C GLY A 43 -13.95 2.20 -7.44
N LEU A 44 -13.03 1.49 -6.79
CA LEU A 44 -11.69 2.01 -6.47
C LEU A 44 -10.87 2.27 -7.75
N LEU A 45 -10.95 1.39 -8.74
CA LEU A 45 -10.28 1.58 -10.02
C LEU A 45 -10.84 2.80 -10.76
N ALA A 46 -12.14 3.08 -10.67
CA ALA A 46 -12.76 4.27 -11.25
C ALA A 46 -12.33 5.58 -10.58
N LEU A 47 -11.79 5.52 -9.36
CA LEU A 47 -11.19 6.64 -8.64
C LEU A 47 -9.70 6.84 -8.98
N ARG A 48 -9.07 5.89 -9.69
CA ARG A 48 -7.71 6.03 -10.19
C ARG A 48 -7.57 7.31 -11.02
N GLY A 49 -6.61 8.16 -10.67
CA GLY A 49 -6.34 9.43 -11.37
C GLY A 49 -7.29 10.58 -11.03
N LYS A 50 -8.33 10.36 -10.21
CA LYS A 50 -9.22 11.42 -9.71
C LYS A 50 -8.87 11.87 -8.29
N LEU A 51 -8.21 10.99 -7.54
CA LEU A 51 -7.77 11.28 -6.19
C LEU A 51 -6.52 12.15 -6.24
N VAL A 52 -6.63 13.36 -5.70
CA VAL A 52 -5.49 14.23 -5.41
C VAL A 52 -4.92 13.79 -4.06
N TRP A 53 -3.69 13.31 -4.06
CA TRP A 53 -3.00 12.98 -2.82
C TRP A 53 -2.53 14.28 -2.15
N ILE A 54 -3.11 14.63 -1.00
CA ILE A 54 -2.80 15.86 -0.24
C ILE A 54 -1.45 15.72 0.52
N GLY A 55 -0.59 14.79 0.11
CA GLY A 55 0.68 14.52 0.78
C GLY A 55 1.92 14.63 -0.08
N ASP A 56 1.82 15.20 -1.27
CA ASP A 56 3.01 15.66 -2.02
C ASP A 56 3.46 17.07 -1.58
N ASP A 57 2.71 17.68 -0.66
CA ASP A 57 3.12 18.89 0.07
C ASP A 57 4.12 18.47 1.18
N GLU A 58 5.30 17.98 0.76
CA GLU A 58 6.44 17.63 1.62
C GLU A 58 6.77 18.74 2.64
N ALA A 59 6.34 19.97 2.35
CA ALA A 59 6.50 21.16 3.17
C ALA A 59 5.85 21.10 4.57
N ALA A 60 4.70 20.43 4.76
CA ALA A 60 3.99 20.49 6.05
C ALA A 60 4.67 19.61 7.12
N TRP A 61 4.96 18.36 6.77
CA TRP A 61 5.63 17.43 7.69
C TRP A 61 7.12 17.76 7.86
N ALA A 62 7.78 18.31 6.83
CA ALA A 62 9.18 18.73 6.93
C ALA A 62 9.36 19.90 7.92
N LYS A 63 8.46 20.90 7.89
CA LYS A 63 8.49 22.02 8.84
C LYS A 63 8.29 21.55 10.28
N TYR A 64 7.25 20.75 10.50
CA TYR A 64 6.97 20.17 11.82
C TYR A 64 8.17 19.35 12.34
N ARG A 65 8.78 18.52 11.49
CA ARG A 65 9.98 17.75 11.86
C ARG A 65 11.17 18.66 12.23
N ALA A 66 11.42 19.71 11.45
CA ALA A 66 12.50 20.66 11.70
C ALA A 66 12.32 21.41 13.03
N GLU A 67 11.10 21.83 13.33
CA GLU A 67 10.75 22.45 14.61
C GLU A 67 10.98 21.51 15.80
N GLN A 68 10.57 20.24 15.68
CA GLN A 68 10.78 19.25 16.74
C GLN A 68 12.28 18.96 16.97
N LEU A 69 13.07 18.85 15.91
CA LEU A 69 14.52 18.65 16.00
C LEU A 69 15.23 19.86 16.64
N ALA A 70 14.82 21.08 16.28
CA ALA A 70 15.35 22.31 16.88
C ALA A 70 15.08 22.37 18.39
N LYS A 71 13.88 21.97 18.83
CA LYS A 71 13.53 21.90 20.26
C LYS A 71 14.35 20.84 21.01
N VAL A 72 14.57 19.67 20.39
CA VAL A 72 15.42 18.62 20.96
C VAL A 72 16.87 19.11 21.14
N GLN A 73 17.42 19.82 20.15
CA GLN A 73 18.75 20.42 20.24
C GLN A 73 18.83 21.50 21.32
N ALA A 74 17.82 22.39 21.39
CA ALA A 74 17.74 23.41 22.45
C ALA A 74 17.70 22.77 23.85
N LYS A 75 16.91 21.70 24.02
CA LYS A 75 16.84 20.91 25.26
C LYS A 75 18.20 20.29 25.63
N GLN A 76 18.93 19.75 24.65
CA GLN A 76 20.27 19.18 24.87
C GLN A 76 21.31 20.24 25.23
N ALA A 77 21.20 21.44 24.64
CA ALA A 77 22.08 22.58 24.90
C ALA A 77 21.73 23.36 26.18
N GLY A 78 20.66 22.99 26.89
CA GLY A 78 20.19 23.71 28.08
C GLY A 78 19.60 25.09 27.78
N LEU A 79 19.23 25.35 26.51
CA LEU A 79 18.59 26.58 26.07
C LEU A 79 17.07 26.49 26.28
N PRO A 80 16.40 27.60 26.63
CA PRO A 80 14.94 27.61 26.74
C PRO A 80 14.31 27.36 25.37
N PHE A 81 13.28 26.53 25.34
CA PHE A 81 12.44 26.30 24.16
C PHE A 81 10.97 26.36 24.58
N GLU A 82 10.11 26.79 23.65
CA GLU A 82 8.67 26.92 23.90
C GLU A 82 7.89 25.67 23.43
N GLY A 83 6.94 25.25 24.27
CA GLY A 83 6.04 24.13 24.01
C GLY A 83 6.57 22.75 24.40
N GLU A 84 5.79 21.71 24.11
CA GLU A 84 6.14 20.32 24.37
C GLU A 84 6.88 19.70 23.17
N ILE A 85 7.80 18.77 23.45
CA ILE A 85 8.50 17.97 22.43
C ILE A 85 7.78 16.63 22.32
N ASP A 86 7.43 16.23 21.11
CA ASP A 86 6.79 14.95 20.90
C ASP A 86 7.73 13.80 21.30
N PRO A 87 7.25 12.80 22.07
CA PRO A 87 8.09 11.78 22.69
C PRO A 87 8.84 10.91 21.68
N VAL A 88 8.33 10.83 20.44
CA VAL A 88 8.98 10.16 19.31
C VAL A 88 10.35 10.77 19.01
N PHE A 89 10.51 12.09 19.11
CA PHE A 89 11.76 12.80 18.79
C PHE A 89 12.80 12.77 19.92
N LEU A 90 12.42 12.35 21.12
CA LEU A 90 13.35 12.10 22.22
C LEU A 90 14.13 10.79 22.04
N MET A 91 13.66 9.90 21.16
CA MET A 91 14.35 8.65 20.84
C MET A 91 15.51 8.90 19.85
N PRO A 92 16.68 8.27 20.04
CA PRO A 92 17.84 8.45 19.16
C PRO A 92 17.57 7.97 17.73
N THR A 93 16.66 7.01 17.55
CA THR A 93 16.26 6.48 16.22
C THR A 93 15.53 7.51 15.36
N ALA A 94 14.76 8.42 15.96
CA ALA A 94 14.04 9.47 15.23
C ALA A 94 14.96 10.63 14.77
N GLN A 95 16.11 10.81 15.44
CA GLN A 95 17.09 11.86 15.14
C GLN A 95 18.07 11.46 14.01
N ALA A 96 18.25 10.16 13.76
CA ALA A 96 19.25 9.63 12.82
C ALA A 96 18.81 9.56 11.33
N ILE A 97 17.54 9.81 11.01
CA ILE A 97 16.99 9.71 9.64
C ILE A 97 17.08 11.06 8.89
N SER A 98 18.03 11.93 9.27
CA SER A 98 18.15 13.31 8.75
C SER A 98 18.92 13.44 7.45
N THR A 99 19.44 12.35 6.88
CA THR A 99 19.91 12.44 5.48
C THR A 99 18.68 12.50 4.58
N PRO A 100 18.56 13.48 3.67
CA PRO A 100 17.68 13.26 2.55
C PRO A 100 18.20 11.97 1.93
N VAL A 101 17.34 10.97 1.78
CA VAL A 101 17.58 9.93 0.80
C VAL A 101 17.64 10.71 -0.51
N SER A 102 18.85 11.15 -0.89
CA SER A 102 19.17 11.40 -2.28
C SER A 102 18.68 10.15 -2.95
N THR A 103 17.62 10.28 -3.73
CA THR A 103 17.10 9.22 -4.58
C THR A 103 18.34 8.52 -5.11
N PRO A 104 18.60 7.23 -4.79
CA PRO A 104 19.67 6.57 -5.50
C PRO A 104 19.31 6.79 -6.95
N MET A 105 20.20 7.44 -7.69
CA MET A 105 20.08 7.58 -9.13
C MET A 105 20.06 6.15 -9.62
N VAL A 106 18.85 5.56 -9.69
CA VAL A 106 18.63 4.25 -10.25
C VAL A 106 18.97 4.50 -11.69
N GLN A 107 20.21 4.15 -12.04
CA GLN A 107 20.66 4.04 -13.39
C GLN A 107 19.79 2.92 -13.98
N GLU A 108 18.61 3.32 -14.44
CA GLU A 108 17.64 2.43 -15.05
C GLU A 108 18.32 1.90 -16.29
N SER A 109 18.88 0.70 -16.18
CA SER A 109 19.35 -0.05 -17.33
C SER A 109 18.15 -0.21 -18.24
N ALA A 110 18.13 0.55 -19.34
CA ALA A 110 17.05 0.70 -20.31
C ALA A 110 16.64 -0.59 -21.05
N ALA A 111 16.90 -1.77 -20.47
CA ALA A 111 16.82 -3.07 -21.13
C ALA A 111 15.72 -3.99 -20.57
N ARG A 112 14.86 -3.55 -19.64
CA ARG A 112 13.86 -4.45 -19.00
C ARG A 112 12.40 -4.22 -19.34
N TYR A 113 12.09 -3.22 -20.15
CA TYR A 113 10.74 -3.06 -20.74
C TYR A 113 10.80 -3.16 -22.26
N SER A 114 11.36 -4.26 -22.78
CA SER A 114 11.06 -4.69 -24.15
C SER A 114 9.70 -5.39 -24.14
N ASN A 115 8.67 -4.64 -24.51
CA ASN A 115 7.45 -5.07 -25.19
C ASN A 115 7.19 -6.58 -25.23
N ALA A 116 6.38 -7.10 -24.30
CA ALA A 116 5.49 -8.22 -24.60
C ALA A 116 4.19 -7.64 -25.17
N SER A 117 4.31 -6.96 -26.32
CA SER A 117 3.21 -6.85 -27.27
C SER A 117 3.18 -8.19 -27.98
N GLY A 118 2.29 -9.06 -27.52
CA GLY A 118 2.19 -10.44 -27.96
C GLY A 118 0.94 -11.08 -27.37
N ILE A 119 -0.21 -10.44 -27.59
CA ILE A 119 -1.51 -11.10 -27.52
C ILE A 119 -1.98 -11.13 -28.98
N ASP A 120 -1.71 -12.26 -29.63
CA ASP A 120 -2.12 -12.58 -30.99
C ASP A 120 -3.65 -12.74 -31.10
N LYS A 121 -4.09 -12.65 -32.37
CA LYS A 121 -5.45 -12.73 -32.92
C LYS A 121 -6.30 -13.91 -32.46
#